data_AF-A0A3M1ZQC2-F1
#
_entry.id   AF-A0A3M1ZQC2-F1
#
_cell.length_a   1.000
_cell.length_b   1.000
_cell.length_c   1.000
_cell.angle_alpha   90.00
_cell.angle_beta   90.00
_cell.angle_gamma   90.00
#
_symmetry.space_group_name_H-M   'P 1'
#
loop_
_entity.id
_entity.type
_entity.pdbx_description
1 polymer ?
#
loop_
_entity_poly.entity_id
_entity_poly.type
_entity_poly.pdbx_seq_one_letter_code
_entity_poly.pdbx_strand_id
1 'polypeptide(L)' 'MATGVFSTVGAGSLLTGDLRQFGVQVLGVAAAAAYAFAVSWVLAKGLDRAVGLRVSDEDELVGLDQSTHGEVGYSL' A
#
# COMPACT_ATOMS: atom_id res chain seq x y z
N MET A 1 15.77 3.96 -4.74
CA MET A 1 16.25 3.89 -6.15
C MET A 1 17.24 4.99 -6.49
N ALA A 2 16.90 6.28 -6.33
CA ALA A 2 17.81 7.40 -6.67
C ALA A 2 19.17 7.34 -5.95
N THR A 3 19.20 6.90 -4.70
CA THR A 3 20.44 6.72 -3.91
C THR A 3 21.40 5.66 -4.49
N GLY A 4 20.90 4.62 -5.14
CA GLY A 4 21.76 3.62 -5.80
C GLY A 4 22.39 4.10 -7.11
N VAL A 5 21.85 5.19 -7.68
CA VAL A 5 22.34 5.80 -8.93
C VAL A 5 23.30 6.95 -8.64
N PHE A 6 23.02 7.78 -7.63
CA PHE A 6 23.73 9.05 -7.41
C PHE A 6 24.69 9.09 -6.21
N SER A 7 24.80 8.03 -5.40
CA SER A 7 25.70 8.04 -4.23
C SER A 7 27.18 7.97 -4.66
N THR A 8 27.98 8.97 -4.30
CA THR A 8 29.41 9.04 -4.64
C THR A 8 30.33 9.02 -3.40
N VAL A 9 29.77 9.04 -2.19
CA VAL A 9 30.50 9.04 -0.92
C VAL A 9 29.91 7.97 0.00
N GLY A 10 30.75 7.07 0.52
CA GLY A 10 30.37 6.02 1.49
C GLY A 10 29.96 4.68 0.88
N ALA A 11 29.57 4.63 -0.40
CA ALA A 11 29.39 3.41 -1.18
C ALA A 11 29.38 3.73 -2.69
N GLY A 12 29.73 2.75 -3.52
CA GLY A 12 29.78 2.92 -4.98
C GLY A 12 28.38 2.82 -5.61
N SER A 13 28.00 3.82 -6.40
CA SER A 13 26.79 3.84 -7.21
C SER A 13 27.02 3.42 -8.65
N LEU A 14 25.90 3.29 -9.39
CA LEU A 14 25.88 3.02 -10.83
C LEU A 14 26.75 4.01 -11.64
N LEU A 15 26.83 5.28 -11.22
CA LEU A 15 27.65 6.31 -11.87
C LEU A 15 29.15 6.15 -11.61
N THR A 16 29.52 5.52 -10.50
CA THR A 16 30.92 5.18 -10.17
C THR A 16 31.33 3.78 -10.63
N GLY A 17 30.44 3.06 -11.33
CA GLY A 17 30.69 1.72 -11.88
C GLY A 17 30.39 0.55 -10.93
N ASP A 18 29.86 0.81 -9.75
CA ASP A 18 29.52 -0.23 -8.77
C ASP A 18 28.02 -0.55 -8.81
N LEU A 19 27.69 -1.71 -9.39
CA LEU A 19 26.33 -2.22 -9.55
C LEU A 19 25.73 -2.77 -8.24
N ARG A 20 26.55 -2.98 -7.20
CA ARG A 20 26.10 -3.63 -5.95
C ARG A 20 25.10 -2.77 -5.20
N GLN A 21 25.31 -1.46 -5.11
CA GLN A 21 24.41 -0.58 -4.36
C GLN A 21 23.04 -0.42 -5.03
N PHE A 22 22.97 -0.50 -6.35
CA PHE A 22 21.70 -0.55 -7.08
C PHE A 22 20.95 -1.86 -6.82
N GLY A 23 21.65 -3.01 -6.82
CA GLY A 23 21.05 -4.30 -6.48
C GLY A 23 20.47 -4.37 -5.07
N VAL A 24 21.19 -3.84 -4.07
CA VAL A 24 20.72 -3.77 -2.68
C VAL A 24 19.47 -2.88 -2.54
N GLN A 25 19.41 -1.76 -3.28
CA GLN A 25 18.22 -0.90 -3.31
C GLN A 25 17.00 -1.62 -3.91
N VAL A 26 17.18 -2.37 -5.00
CA VAL A 26 16.10 -3.17 -5.61
C VAL A 26 15.59 -4.22 -4.64
N LEU A 27 16.50 -4.95 -3.98
CA LEU A 27 16.12 -5.94 -2.96
C LEU A 27 15.36 -5.30 -1.80
N GLY A 28 15.83 -4.15 -1.29
CA GLY A 28 15.17 -3.44 -0.20
C GLY A 28 13.75 -2.99 -0.54
N VAL A 29 13.54 -2.42 -1.74
CA VAL A 29 12.20 -2.03 -2.19
C VAL A 29 11.31 -3.24 -2.42
N ALA A 30 11.83 -4.30 -3.05
CA ALA A 30 11.07 -5.53 -3.25
C ALA A 30 10.65 -6.16 -1.92
N ALA A 31 11.55 -6.20 -0.93
CA ALA A 31 11.26 -6.71 0.41
C ALA A 31 10.21 -5.86 1.13
N ALA A 32 10.34 -4.53 1.08
CA ALA A 32 9.37 -3.62 1.69
C ALA A 32 7.99 -3.73 1.02
N ALA A 33 7.93 -3.80 -0.31
CA ALA A 33 6.69 -3.96 -1.06
C ALA A 33 6.02 -5.31 -0.77
N ALA A 34 6.80 -6.40 -0.77
CA ALA A 34 6.31 -7.73 -0.45
C ALA A 34 5.76 -7.80 0.98
N TYR A 35 6.46 -7.22 1.95
CA TYR A 35 6.00 -7.16 3.35
C TYR A 35 4.72 -6.33 3.48
N ALA A 36 4.70 -5.10 2.95
CA ALA A 36 3.55 -4.22 3.03
C ALA A 36 2.31 -4.87 2.39
N PHE A 37 2.45 -5.48 1.22
CA PHE A 37 1.36 -6.17 0.54
C PHE A 37 0.91 -7.41 1.32
N ALA A 38 1.82 -8.29 1.69
CA ALA A 38 1.48 -9.54 2.37
C ALA A 38 0.82 -9.30 3.72
N VAL A 39 1.38 -8.41 4.54
CA VAL A 39 0.82 -8.09 5.86
C VAL A 39 -0.52 -7.40 5.73
N SER A 40 -0.66 -6.40 4.84
CA SER A 40 -1.94 -5.73 4.62
C SER A 40 -3.00 -6.70 4.10
N TRP A 41 -2.62 -7.63 3.21
CA TRP A 41 -3.52 -8.67 2.71
C TRP A 41 -4.00 -9.62 3.80
N VAL A 42 -3.08 -10.10 4.66
CA VAL A 42 -3.43 -10.97 5.78
C VAL A 42 -4.35 -10.26 6.77
N LEU A 43 -4.05 -9.00 7.09
CA LEU A 43 -4.88 -8.20 7.99
C LEU A 43 -6.26 -7.91 7.40
N ALA A 44 -6.33 -7.45 6.15
CA ALA A 44 -7.59 -7.18 5.48
C ALA A 44 -8.45 -8.45 5.38
N LYS A 45 -7.85 -9.58 4.98
CA LYS A 45 -8.58 -10.85 4.87
C LYS A 45 -8.98 -11.43 6.24
N GLY A 46 -8.17 -11.20 7.27
CA GLY A 46 -8.51 -11.53 8.65
C GLY A 46 -9.68 -10.71 9.17
N LEU A 47 -9.68 -9.40 8.91
CA LEU A 47 -10.71 -8.48 9.34
C LEU A 47 -12.03 -8.68 8.56
N ASP A 48 -11.93 -8.97 7.26
CA ASP A 48 -13.07 -9.35 6.42
C ASP A 48 -13.77 -10.61 6.94
N ARG A 49 -13.01 -11.58 7.47
CA ARG A 49 -13.55 -12.79 8.09
C ARG A 49 -14.11 -12.57 9.50
N ALA A 50 -13.59 -11.60 10.24
CA ALA A 50 -13.98 -11.36 11.63
C ALA A 50 -15.18 -10.42 11.76
N VAL A 51 -15.20 -9.34 10.98
CA VAL A 51 -16.17 -8.24 11.11
C VAL A 51 -16.88 -7.95 9.77
N GLY A 52 -16.25 -8.30 8.64
CA GLY A 52 -16.71 -7.89 7.32
C GLY A 52 -16.29 -6.45 7.02
N LEU A 53 -15.38 -6.27 6.06
CA LEU A 53 -14.83 -4.94 5.74
C LEU A 53 -15.71 -4.15 4.76
N ARG A 54 -16.61 -4.83 4.05
CA ARG A 54 -17.50 -4.24 3.05
C ARG A 54 -18.93 -4.26 3.58
N VAL A 55 -19.64 -3.14 3.41
CA VAL A 55 -21.08 -3.04 3.63
C VAL A 55 -21.86 -3.92 2.66
N SER A 56 -23.11 -4.25 2.99
CA SER A 56 -23.96 -5.04 2.12
C SER A 56 -24.20 -4.34 0.78
N ASP A 57 -24.42 -5.09 -0.31
CA ASP A 57 -24.66 -4.51 -1.64
C ASP A 57 -25.90 -3.58 -1.66
N GLU A 58 -26.85 -3.81 -0.75
CA GLU A 58 -28.03 -2.96 -0.55
C GLU A 58 -27.66 -1.59 0.07
N ASP A 59 -26.77 -1.57 1.06
CA ASP A 59 -26.27 -0.33 1.69
C ASP A 59 -25.32 0.46 0.78
N GLU A 60 -24.58 -0.21 -0.10
CA GLU A 60 -23.70 0.42 -1.10
C GLU A 60 -24.52 1.15 -2.18
N LEU A 61 -25.72 0.64 -2.52
CA LEU A 61 -26.64 1.24 -3.49
C LEU A 61 -27.41 2.44 -2.93
N VAL A 62 -27.79 2.42 -1.65
CA VAL A 62 -28.51 3.53 -0.98
C VAL A 62 -27.56 4.69 -0.66
N GLY A 63 -26.26 4.40 -0.51
CA GLY A 63 -25.21 5.36 -0.22
C GLY A 63 -24.83 5.36 1.25
N LEU A 64 -23.51 5.37 1.53
CA LEU A 64 -22.94 5.25 2.87
C LEU A 64 -23.42 6.33 3.86
N ASP A 65 -23.74 7.53 3.35
CA ASP A 65 -24.27 8.63 4.16
C ASP A 65 -25.66 8.30 4.75
N GLN A 66 -26.54 7.68 3.96
CA GLN A 66 -27.88 7.29 4.43
C GLN A 66 -27.83 6.06 5.35
N SER A 67 -27.01 5.05 5.03
CA SER A 67 -26.97 3.79 5.76
C SER A 67 -26.15 3.84 7.06
N THR A 68 -25.09 4.66 7.12
CA THR A 68 -24.16 4.69 8.27
C THR A 68 -24.32 5.94 9.14
N HIS A 69 -24.74 7.08 8.57
CA HIS A 69 -24.88 8.35 9.31
C HIS A 69 -26.32 8.88 9.40
N GLY A 70 -27.28 8.24 8.73
CA GLY A 70 -28.70 8.65 8.79
C GLY A 70 -28.98 10.00 8.15
N GLU A 71 -28.06 10.54 7.35
CA GLU A 71 -28.23 11.80 6.63
C GLU A 71 -28.43 11.55 5.13
N VAL A 72 -29.50 12.11 4.58
CA VAL A 72 -29.74 12.13 3.13
C VAL A 72 -28.94 13.28 2.55
N GLY A 73 -27.81 12.99 1.90
CA GLY A 73 -26.90 14.00 1.34
C GLY A 73 -27.54 15.00 0.36
N TYR A 74 -28.73 14.70 -0.18
CA TYR A 74 -29.54 15.68 -0.91
C TYR A 74 -31.04 15.35 -0.79
N SER A 75 -31.82 16.22 -0.14
CA SER A 75 -33.26 16.32 -0.36
C SER A 75 -33.51 17.32 -1.48
N LEU A 76 -33.86 16.85 -2.68
CA LEU A 76 -34.47 17.68 -3.73
C LEU A 76 -35.99 17.56 -3.64
#